data_AF-A0A293M9D7-F1
#
_entry.id   AF-A0A293M9D7-F1
#
_cell.length_a   1.000
_cell.length_b   1.000
_cell.length_c   1.000
_cell.angle_alpha   90.00
_cell.angle_beta   90.00
_cell.angle_gamma   90.00
#
_symmetry.space_group_name_H-M   'P 1'
#
loop_
_entity.id
_entity.type
_entity.pdbx_description
1 polymer ?
#
loop_
_entity_poly.entity_id
_entity_poly.type
_entity_poly.pdbx_seq_one_letter_code
_entity_poly.pdbx_strand_id
1 'polypeptide(L)'
;MAHGTDGCAGYSDSIYCRLKYLVCTVCNLRFHCKCIQVGKEEYNAFMASGSSTYKCATCTKRRDPLQSAFNPDLCEQTETPGEVPEQLSMAAGIPPELSALLRALSSKVDFLTTEVECLTRLNRELLSEIVSVKCLMCGKHLQPSSSPSKPQMTAATFADATRGLLHPNTLCADRSVPNFNSQIVGEAAPADSDNVQNTDDWITVERKRRGKPSGIKGATVFHPAERPPRKKPATGSNTQSKLLAAPRPPTSRSLFVWRLAPETSFNDIVSALSATITDTPVRCTKLKTRHDTYSSFHVSTTSAQFDKINSADVWTSGSLFRPFYGDIQPCDVTRVHKDVCEVKD
;
A
#
# COMPACT_ATOMS: atom_id res chain seq x y z
N MET A 1 -16.68 9.29 2.01
CA MET A 1 -15.77 10.44 1.84
C MET A 1 -14.54 9.91 1.11
N ALA A 2 -14.33 10.33 -0.14
CA ALA A 2 -13.19 9.87 -0.91
C ALA A 2 -11.90 10.41 -0.28
N HIS A 3 -10.95 9.52 0.02
CA HIS A 3 -9.61 9.92 0.42
C HIS A 3 -8.91 10.50 -0.81
N GLY A 4 -9.05 11.81 -1.02
CA GLY A 4 -8.30 12.54 -2.04
C GLY A 4 -6.82 12.28 -1.84
N THR A 5 -6.12 11.94 -2.93
CA THR A 5 -4.69 11.70 -2.93
C THR A 5 -3.97 12.94 -2.38
N ASP A 6 -3.32 12.79 -1.22
CA ASP A 6 -2.50 13.81 -0.56
C ASP A 6 -1.18 14.06 -1.34
N GLY A 7 -1.32 14.48 -2.60
CA GLY A 7 -0.24 14.82 -3.51
C GLY A 7 -0.01 16.33 -3.61
N CYS A 8 1.21 16.72 -3.91
CA CYS A 8 1.52 18.11 -4.21
C CYS A 8 0.89 18.48 -5.56
N ALA A 9 0.14 19.58 -5.64
CA ALA A 9 -0.45 20.00 -6.90
C ALA A 9 0.57 20.59 -7.89
N GLY A 10 1.79 20.88 -7.45
CA GLY A 10 2.89 21.33 -8.31
C GLY A 10 3.70 20.18 -8.93
N TYR A 11 3.68 19.00 -8.32
CA TYR A 11 4.42 17.80 -8.73
C TYR A 11 3.69 16.58 -8.20
N SER A 12 3.49 15.55 -9.01
CA SER A 12 2.78 14.30 -8.66
C SER A 12 3.42 13.48 -7.52
N ASP A 13 4.44 14.01 -6.86
CA ASP A 13 5.06 13.42 -5.69
C ASP A 13 4.15 13.56 -4.45
N SER A 14 4.11 12.49 -3.67
CA SER A 14 3.35 12.43 -2.41
C SER A 14 3.90 13.44 -1.40
N ILE A 15 2.99 14.07 -0.67
CA ILE A 15 3.36 14.96 0.44
C ILE A 15 3.69 14.10 1.65
N TYR A 16 4.95 13.72 1.76
CA TYR A 16 5.45 13.09 2.97
C TYR A 16 5.43 14.12 4.11
N CYS A 17 4.93 13.74 5.29
CA CYS A 17 4.65 14.69 6.37
C CYS A 17 5.88 15.38 7.00
N ARG A 18 7.09 15.15 6.47
CA ARG A 18 8.30 15.90 6.84
C ARG A 18 8.56 17.13 5.97
N LEU A 19 7.94 17.23 4.80
CA LEU A 19 8.12 18.37 3.92
C LEU A 19 7.17 19.50 4.34
N LYS A 20 7.71 20.71 4.47
CA LYS A 20 6.88 21.91 4.67
C LYS A 20 5.99 22.09 3.44
N TYR A 21 4.69 22.27 3.67
CA TYR A 21 3.71 22.53 2.62
C TYR A 21 2.79 23.69 3.01
N LEU A 22 2.28 24.38 1.99
CA LEU A 22 1.24 25.38 2.12
C LEU A 22 -0.05 24.87 1.46
N VAL A 23 -1.19 25.34 1.96
CA VAL A 23 -2.51 25.01 1.41
C VAL A 23 -3.07 26.25 0.75
N CYS A 24 -3.49 26.15 -0.51
CA CYS A 24 -4.14 27.26 -1.18
C CYS A 24 -5.51 27.52 -0.56
N THR A 25 -5.77 28.75 -0.11
CA THR A 25 -7.06 29.11 0.54
C THR A 25 -8.27 29.02 -0.39
N VAL A 26 -8.05 28.92 -1.70
CA VAL A 26 -9.12 28.94 -2.72
C VAL A 26 -9.44 27.53 -3.19
N CYS A 27 -8.44 26.77 -3.65
CA CYS A 27 -8.65 25.43 -4.18
C CYS A 27 -8.35 24.30 -3.18
N ASN A 28 -7.92 24.62 -1.95
CA ASN A 28 -7.53 23.66 -0.90
C ASN A 28 -6.44 22.64 -1.29
N LEU A 29 -5.78 22.85 -2.44
CA LEU A 29 -4.66 22.02 -2.86
C LEU A 29 -3.42 22.32 -2.03
N ARG A 30 -2.64 21.29 -1.76
CA ARG A 30 -1.39 21.37 -1.00
C ARG A 30 -0.20 21.49 -1.95
N PHE A 31 0.78 22.29 -1.55
CA PHE A 31 1.98 22.55 -2.33
C PHE A 31 3.21 22.45 -1.44
N HIS A 32 4.20 21.64 -1.83
CA HIS A 32 5.50 21.68 -1.18
C HIS A 32 6.11 23.07 -1.32
N CYS A 33 6.64 23.64 -0.24
CA CYS A 33 7.30 24.95 -0.28
C CYS A 33 8.43 24.98 -1.33
N LYS A 34 9.17 23.87 -1.49
CA LYS A 34 10.21 23.73 -2.52
C LYS A 34 9.66 23.83 -3.95
N CYS A 35 8.49 23.27 -4.22
CA CYS A 35 7.87 23.30 -5.55
C CYS A 35 7.38 24.70 -5.93
N ILE A 36 6.98 25.51 -4.94
CA ILE A 36 6.52 26.90 -5.14
C ILE A 36 7.61 27.93 -4.79
N GLN A 37 8.85 27.49 -4.58
CA GLN A 37 10.02 28.31 -4.25
C GLN A 37 9.82 29.23 -3.04
N VAL A 38 8.98 28.83 -2.08
CA VAL A 38 8.73 29.61 -0.86
C VAL A 38 9.82 29.35 0.18
N GLY A 39 10.47 30.42 0.62
CA GLY A 39 11.50 30.39 1.65
C GLY A 39 10.96 30.12 3.06
N LYS A 40 11.86 29.93 4.04
CA LYS A 40 11.47 29.67 5.44
C LYS A 40 10.71 30.85 6.07
N GLU A 41 11.13 32.07 5.78
CA GLU A 41 10.53 33.29 6.33
C GLU A 41 9.14 33.55 5.76
N GLU A 42 9.01 33.46 4.45
CA GLU A 42 7.72 33.54 3.73
C GLU A 42 6.75 32.46 4.20
N TYR A 43 7.23 31.22 4.37
CA TYR A 43 6.41 30.14 4.93
C TYR A 43 5.85 30.51 6.30
N ASN A 44 6.68 31.06 7.19
CA ASN A 44 6.24 31.47 8.51
C ASN A 44 5.22 32.62 8.42
N ALA A 45 5.41 33.57 7.50
CA ALA A 45 4.45 34.65 7.25
C ALA A 45 3.10 34.11 6.76
N PHE A 46 3.09 33.16 5.82
CA PHE A 46 1.87 32.51 5.33
C PHE A 46 1.16 31.68 6.39
N MET A 47 1.87 31.23 7.43
CA MET A 47 1.33 30.39 8.52
C MET A 47 1.19 31.13 9.84
N ALA A 48 1.38 32.46 9.87
CA ALA A 48 1.42 33.25 11.10
C ALA A 48 0.13 33.15 11.93
N SER A 49 -1.03 33.01 11.28
CA SER A 49 -2.34 32.84 11.92
C SER A 49 -2.67 31.40 12.32
N GLY A 50 -1.73 30.45 12.16
CA GLY A 50 -1.98 29.02 12.34
C GLY A 50 -2.72 28.36 11.16
N SER A 51 -3.15 29.15 10.17
CA SER A 51 -3.76 28.73 8.92
C SER A 51 -2.98 29.30 7.73
N SER A 52 -2.91 28.55 6.63
CA SER A 52 -2.20 28.98 5.42
C SER A 52 -2.98 30.10 4.73
N THR A 53 -2.39 31.28 4.57
CA THR A 53 -2.94 32.41 3.80
C THR A 53 -2.51 32.41 2.33
N TYR A 54 -1.76 31.37 1.92
CA TYR A 54 -1.22 31.21 0.57
C TYR A 54 -2.31 31.06 -0.50
N LYS A 55 -2.09 31.67 -1.67
CA LYS A 55 -2.89 31.46 -2.88
C LYS A 55 -1.99 30.95 -4.00
N CYS A 56 -2.39 29.86 -4.66
CA CYS A 56 -1.59 29.31 -5.75
C CYS A 56 -1.63 30.23 -7.00
N ALA A 57 -0.63 30.09 -7.87
CA ALA A 57 -0.54 30.90 -9.09
C ALA A 57 -1.80 30.80 -9.96
N THR A 58 -2.40 29.62 -10.07
CA THR A 58 -3.65 29.41 -10.83
C THR A 58 -4.83 30.17 -10.23
N CYS A 59 -5.01 30.11 -8.91
CA CYS A 59 -6.08 30.85 -8.22
C CYS A 59 -5.84 32.36 -8.20
N THR A 60 -4.57 32.79 -8.27
CA THR A 60 -4.20 34.21 -8.38
C THR A 60 -4.50 34.73 -9.78
N LYS A 61 -4.15 33.97 -10.84
CA LYS A 61 -4.41 34.34 -12.25
C LYS A 61 -5.88 34.32 -12.64
N ARG A 62 -6.70 33.44 -12.05
CA ARG A 62 -8.16 33.42 -12.27
C ARG A 62 -8.87 34.65 -11.71
N ARG A 63 -8.16 35.50 -10.97
CA ARG A 63 -8.67 36.75 -10.41
C ARG A 63 -8.18 37.93 -11.28
N ASP A 64 -8.62 37.97 -12.54
CA ASP A 64 -8.41 39.12 -13.43
C ASP A 64 -9.30 40.32 -13.00
N PRO A 65 -9.00 41.56 -13.36
CA PRO A 65 -8.88 42.70 -12.46
C PRO A 65 -10.14 43.56 -12.41
N LEU A 66 -11.19 43.15 -13.16
CA LEU A 66 -12.43 43.91 -13.33
C LEU A 66 -13.38 43.84 -12.13
N GLN A 67 -13.02 43.09 -11.08
CA GLN A 67 -13.74 43.08 -9.79
C GLN A 67 -12.98 43.82 -8.66
N SER A 68 -11.95 44.61 -8.98
CA SER A 68 -11.29 45.49 -7.99
C SER A 68 -11.82 46.94 -7.98
N ALA A 69 -12.74 47.29 -8.88
CA ALA A 69 -13.56 48.48 -8.72
C ALA A 69 -14.82 48.10 -7.94
N PHE A 70 -15.17 48.88 -6.91
CA PHE A 70 -16.21 48.64 -5.91
C PHE A 70 -15.79 47.93 -4.61
N ASN A 71 -14.95 48.64 -3.86
CA ASN A 71 -15.29 48.94 -2.47
C ASN A 71 -14.85 50.38 -2.15
N PRO A 72 -15.72 51.39 -2.26
CA PRO A 72 -15.65 52.56 -1.42
C PRO A 72 -16.63 52.35 -0.26
N ASP A 73 -16.10 52.00 0.90
CA ASP A 73 -16.81 52.23 2.14
C ASP A 73 -16.35 53.61 2.66
N LEU A 74 -17.32 54.35 3.21
CA LEU A 74 -17.24 55.66 3.87
C LEU A 74 -17.24 56.92 2.97
N CYS A 75 -18.40 57.54 2.78
CA CYS A 75 -18.80 58.74 3.55
C CYS A 75 -20.16 59.30 3.07
N GLU A 76 -20.87 59.91 4.04
CA GLU A 76 -21.94 60.91 3.91
C GLU A 76 -23.41 60.50 3.62
N GLN A 77 -24.20 60.76 4.65
CA GLN A 77 -25.64 60.99 4.65
C GLN A 77 -26.00 62.22 3.81
N THR A 78 -27.03 62.15 2.97
CA THR A 78 -28.05 63.22 2.91
C THR A 78 -29.34 62.72 2.27
N GLU A 79 -30.45 63.17 2.84
CA GLU A 79 -31.84 62.89 2.53
C GLU A 79 -32.28 63.47 1.17
N THR A 80 -33.23 62.84 0.47
CA THR A 80 -34.60 63.38 0.24
C THR A 80 -35.45 62.50 -0.69
N PRO A 81 -36.80 62.57 -0.57
CA PRO A 81 -37.75 61.66 -1.22
C PRO A 81 -38.33 62.21 -2.54
N GLY A 82 -38.61 61.33 -3.48
CA GLY A 82 -39.35 61.63 -4.70
C GLY A 82 -40.11 60.41 -5.20
N GLU A 83 -41.41 60.37 -4.88
CA GLU A 83 -42.43 59.53 -5.54
C GLU A 83 -42.50 59.85 -7.03
N VAL A 84 -42.66 58.84 -7.93
CA VAL A 84 -43.85 58.50 -8.78
C VAL A 84 -43.47 57.29 -9.72
N PRO A 85 -44.38 56.67 -10.51
CA PRO A 85 -45.41 55.68 -10.17
C PRO A 85 -45.13 54.25 -10.71
N GLU A 86 -45.82 53.29 -10.06
CA GLU A 86 -46.09 51.91 -10.48
C GLU A 86 -46.36 51.69 -11.99
N GLN A 87 -45.55 50.83 -12.61
CA GLN A 87 -45.96 50.02 -13.75
C GLN A 87 -45.92 48.54 -13.37
N LEU A 88 -47.11 47.92 -13.38
CA LEU A 88 -47.32 46.50 -13.22
C LEU A 88 -46.53 45.71 -14.29
N SER A 89 -45.40 45.14 -13.89
CA SER A 89 -44.71 44.08 -14.64
C SER A 89 -44.96 42.76 -13.93
N MET A 90 -45.87 41.96 -14.49
CA MET A 90 -46.10 40.57 -14.09
C MET A 90 -44.98 39.64 -14.57
N ALA A 91 -43.72 39.97 -14.26
CA ALA A 91 -42.65 39.00 -14.27
C ALA A 91 -42.54 38.47 -12.83
N ALA A 92 -43.17 37.32 -12.56
CA ALA A 92 -42.98 36.60 -11.30
C ALA A 92 -41.48 36.28 -11.16
N GLY A 93 -40.75 37.17 -10.49
CA GLY A 93 -39.31 37.12 -10.35
C GLY A 93 -38.93 35.87 -9.60
N ILE A 94 -37.96 35.13 -10.14
CA ILE A 94 -37.30 34.03 -9.42
C ILE A 94 -36.76 34.62 -8.11
N PRO A 95 -37.11 34.07 -6.94
CA PRO A 95 -36.59 34.57 -5.67
C PRO A 95 -35.06 34.67 -5.72
N PRO A 96 -34.48 35.77 -5.20
CA PRO A 96 -33.03 36.01 -5.29
C PRO A 96 -32.23 34.86 -4.67
N GLU A 97 -32.76 34.21 -3.64
CA GLU A 97 -32.20 33.01 -3.01
C GLU A 97 -32.11 31.83 -3.97
N LEU A 98 -33.17 31.58 -4.75
CA LEU A 98 -33.20 30.51 -5.74
C LEU A 98 -32.20 30.79 -6.88
N SER A 99 -32.07 32.05 -7.29
CA SER A 99 -31.07 32.46 -8.29
C SER A 99 -29.63 32.27 -7.80
N ALA A 100 -29.36 32.55 -6.51
CA ALA A 100 -28.06 32.35 -5.89
C ALA A 100 -27.72 30.86 -5.78
N LEU A 101 -28.69 30.04 -5.41
CA LEU A 101 -28.54 28.59 -5.34
C LEU A 101 -28.28 27.97 -6.72
N LEU A 102 -29.00 28.40 -7.76
CA LEU A 102 -28.77 27.95 -9.14
C LEU A 102 -27.36 28.31 -9.63
N ARG A 103 -26.88 29.53 -9.31
CA ARG A 103 -25.52 29.95 -9.66
C ARG A 103 -24.45 29.13 -8.92
N ALA A 104 -24.67 28.84 -7.64
CA ALA A 104 -23.77 28.02 -6.85
C ALA A 104 -23.73 26.57 -7.35
N LEU A 105 -24.88 25.99 -7.74
CA LEU A 105 -24.94 24.67 -8.34
C LEU A 105 -24.26 24.63 -9.70
N SER A 106 -24.51 25.63 -10.57
CA SER A 106 -23.83 25.74 -11.87
C SER A 106 -22.31 25.75 -11.69
N SER A 107 -21.80 26.59 -10.78
CA SER A 107 -20.36 26.65 -10.50
C SER A 107 -19.78 25.32 -10.00
N LYS A 108 -20.54 24.55 -9.20
CA LYS A 108 -20.11 23.21 -8.76
C LYS A 108 -20.11 22.20 -9.93
N VAL A 109 -21.09 22.26 -10.82
CA VAL A 109 -21.15 21.42 -12.02
C VAL A 109 -19.96 21.72 -12.94
N ASP A 110 -19.65 23.00 -13.16
CA ASP A 110 -18.48 23.40 -13.96
C ASP A 110 -17.18 22.89 -13.34
N PHE A 111 -17.03 23.02 -12.02
CA PHE A 111 -15.87 22.49 -11.30
C PHE A 111 -15.72 20.97 -11.48
N LEU A 112 -16.79 20.20 -11.26
CA LEU A 112 -16.77 18.75 -11.43
C LEU A 112 -16.48 18.35 -12.87
N THR A 113 -17.02 19.09 -13.84
CA THR A 113 -16.75 18.87 -15.27
C THR A 113 -15.25 18.98 -15.56
N THR A 114 -14.60 20.04 -15.05
CA THR A 114 -13.15 20.21 -15.24
C THR A 114 -12.31 19.12 -14.54
N GLU A 115 -12.77 18.61 -13.39
CA GLU A 115 -12.10 17.53 -12.67
C GLU A 115 -12.20 16.21 -13.44
N VAL A 116 -13.36 15.90 -14.00
CA VAL A 116 -13.59 14.72 -14.85
C VAL A 116 -12.73 14.78 -16.12
N GLU A 117 -12.62 15.94 -16.77
CA GLU A 117 -11.75 16.13 -17.93
C GLU A 117 -10.27 15.90 -17.58
N CYS A 118 -9.82 16.43 -16.44
CA CYS A 118 -8.45 16.25 -15.96
C CYS A 118 -8.13 14.78 -15.68
N LEU A 119 -9.02 14.07 -14.97
CA LEU A 119 -8.88 12.63 -14.69
C LEU A 119 -8.90 11.80 -15.99
N THR A 120 -9.75 12.18 -16.95
CA THR A 120 -9.82 11.52 -18.25
C THR A 120 -8.49 11.67 -19.01
N ARG A 121 -7.86 12.84 -18.97
CA ARG A 121 -6.54 13.07 -19.57
C ARG A 121 -5.45 12.22 -18.89
N LEU A 122 -5.38 12.24 -17.56
CA LEU A 122 -4.39 11.44 -16.81
C LEU A 122 -4.55 9.94 -17.06
N ASN A 123 -5.78 9.44 -17.15
CA ASN A 123 -6.03 8.05 -17.51
C ASN A 123 -5.51 7.71 -18.92
N ARG A 124 -5.65 8.61 -19.89
CA ARG A 124 -5.07 8.41 -21.23
C ARG A 124 -3.55 8.37 -21.21
N GLU A 125 -2.91 9.25 -20.42
CA GLU A 125 -1.46 9.27 -20.25
C GLU A 125 -0.96 7.96 -19.62
N LEU A 126 -1.57 7.51 -18.53
CA LEU A 126 -1.22 6.25 -17.87
C LEU A 126 -1.39 5.04 -18.81
N LEU A 127 -2.46 5.01 -19.61
CA LEU A 127 -2.66 3.96 -20.61
C LEU A 127 -1.55 3.98 -21.67
N SER A 128 -1.09 5.16 -22.09
CA SER A 128 0.03 5.28 -23.03
C SER A 128 1.35 4.75 -22.46
N GLU A 129 1.61 5.01 -21.16
CA GLU A 129 2.79 4.47 -20.47
C GLU A 129 2.73 2.95 -20.34
N ILE A 130 1.56 2.40 -19.99
CA ILE A 130 1.35 0.95 -19.92
C ILE A 130 1.64 0.29 -21.27
N VAL A 131 1.18 0.89 -22.38
CA VAL A 131 1.47 0.40 -23.73
C VAL A 131 2.96 0.47 -24.04
N SER A 132 3.62 1.59 -23.72
CA SER A 132 5.07 1.77 -23.92
C SER A 132 5.89 0.72 -23.16
N VAL A 133 5.60 0.52 -21.87
CA VAL A 133 6.25 -0.51 -21.04
C VAL A 133 6.02 -1.90 -21.62
N LYS A 134 4.79 -2.20 -22.07
CA LYS A 134 4.47 -3.50 -22.69
C LYS A 134 5.27 -3.73 -23.98
N CYS A 135 5.42 -2.70 -24.83
CA CYS A 135 6.25 -2.78 -26.02
C CYS A 135 7.72 -3.04 -25.69
N LEU A 136 8.26 -2.36 -24.68
CA LEU A 136 9.64 -2.59 -24.21
C LEU A 136 9.87 -4.01 -23.66
N MET A 137 8.86 -4.60 -23.01
CA MET A 137 8.93 -5.96 -22.51
C MET A 137 8.85 -7.01 -23.62
N CYS A 138 8.01 -6.80 -24.64
CA CYS A 138 7.88 -7.72 -25.76
C CYS A 138 9.08 -7.67 -26.74
N GLY A 139 9.78 -6.54 -26.84
CA GLY A 139 10.91 -6.36 -27.78
C GLY A 139 12.22 -7.04 -27.39
N LYS A 140 12.37 -7.59 -26.18
CA LYS A 140 13.65 -8.14 -25.67
C LYS A 140 13.79 -9.67 -25.76
N HIS A 141 12.85 -10.39 -26.39
CA HIS A 141 12.87 -11.87 -26.43
C HIS A 141 13.09 -12.48 -27.84
N LEU A 142 13.65 -11.74 -28.80
CA LEU A 142 14.07 -12.31 -30.09
C LEU A 142 15.39 -11.68 -30.53
N GLN A 143 16.49 -12.05 -29.87
CA GLN A 143 17.81 -12.00 -30.50
C GLN A 143 18.07 -13.41 -31.07
N PRO A 144 18.08 -13.59 -32.41
CA PRO A 144 18.59 -14.82 -33.00
C PRO A 144 20.08 -14.90 -32.68
N SER A 145 20.49 -15.96 -31.99
CA SER A 145 21.90 -16.24 -31.68
C SER A 145 22.69 -16.37 -32.98
N SER A 146 23.42 -15.33 -33.37
CA SER A 146 24.48 -15.43 -34.37
C SER A 146 25.75 -15.93 -33.69
N SER A 147 25.99 -17.24 -33.80
CA SER A 147 27.24 -17.88 -33.44
C SER A 147 28.37 -17.44 -34.40
N PRO A 148 29.62 -17.31 -33.92
CA PRO A 148 30.74 -16.90 -34.77
C PRO A 148 31.42 -18.08 -35.48
N SER A 149 31.91 -17.78 -36.69
CA SER A 149 32.80 -18.50 -37.62
C SER A 149 33.92 -19.37 -36.98
N LYS A 150 34.38 -20.51 -37.53
CA LYS A 150 35.18 -20.79 -38.77
C LYS A 150 35.53 -22.31 -38.83
N PRO A 151 36.29 -22.90 -39.80
CA PRO A 151 36.51 -22.64 -41.24
C PRO A 151 36.31 -23.90 -42.16
N GLN A 152 36.55 -23.71 -43.47
CA GLN A 152 36.54 -24.63 -44.63
C GLN A 152 36.98 -26.10 -44.44
N MET A 153 36.31 -27.05 -45.13
CA MET A 153 36.83 -27.75 -46.33
C MET A 153 35.82 -28.73 -46.98
N THR A 154 35.72 -28.61 -48.32
CA THR A 154 35.47 -29.61 -49.39
C THR A 154 34.41 -30.72 -49.29
N ALA A 155 33.44 -30.59 -50.21
CA ALA A 155 32.99 -31.56 -51.24
C ALA A 155 32.37 -32.92 -50.87
N ALA A 156 31.35 -33.25 -51.69
CA ALA A 156 30.88 -34.58 -52.09
C ALA A 156 29.58 -35.12 -51.44
N THR A 157 28.51 -34.97 -52.24
CA THR A 157 27.69 -36.08 -52.76
C THR A 157 26.46 -36.55 -52.00
N PHE A 158 25.42 -36.68 -52.83
CA PHE A 158 24.11 -37.29 -52.71
C PHE A 158 24.01 -38.64 -51.96
N ALA A 159 22.78 -38.86 -51.48
CA ALA A 159 21.98 -40.09 -51.53
C ALA A 159 21.75 -40.87 -50.22
N ASP A 160 20.45 -41.11 -50.03
CA ASP A 160 19.79 -42.33 -49.58
C ASP A 160 19.84 -42.83 -48.12
N ALA A 161 18.62 -42.81 -47.56
CA ALA A 161 17.85 -43.95 -47.10
C ALA A 161 18.23 -44.73 -45.83
N THR A 162 17.15 -44.98 -45.08
CA THR A 162 16.76 -46.24 -44.41
C THR A 162 16.92 -46.34 -42.89
N ARG A 163 15.75 -46.48 -42.26
CA ARG A 163 15.36 -47.27 -41.07
C ARG A 163 16.37 -47.51 -39.93
N GLY A 164 15.84 -47.32 -38.72
CA GLY A 164 15.64 -48.46 -37.82
C GLY A 164 16.33 -48.40 -36.46
N LEU A 165 15.47 -48.44 -35.42
CA LEU A 165 15.67 -49.10 -34.12
C LEU A 165 16.87 -48.63 -33.24
N LEU A 166 16.56 -48.05 -32.08
CA LEU A 166 16.60 -48.73 -30.77
C LEU A 166 16.50 -47.70 -29.62
N HIS A 167 15.64 -48.03 -28.66
CA HIS A 167 15.65 -47.54 -27.27
C HIS A 167 16.92 -48.06 -26.55
N PRO A 168 17.40 -47.44 -25.45
CA PRO A 168 16.69 -47.59 -24.17
C PRO A 168 16.75 -46.40 -23.18
N ASN A 169 15.80 -46.46 -22.25
CA ASN A 169 15.68 -45.70 -21.03
C ASN A 169 16.89 -45.84 -20.10
N THR A 170 17.13 -44.83 -19.27
CA THR A 170 17.85 -44.99 -18.01
C THR A 170 17.21 -44.12 -16.92
N LEU A 171 16.73 -44.80 -15.87
CA LEU A 171 16.21 -44.28 -14.62
C LEU A 171 17.38 -43.96 -13.67
N CYS A 172 17.29 -42.87 -12.91
CA CYS A 172 18.00 -42.64 -11.64
C CYS A 172 17.09 -41.74 -10.78
N ALA A 173 16.41 -42.29 -9.77
CA ALA A 173 16.87 -42.45 -8.38
C ALA A 173 16.29 -41.32 -7.49
N ASP A 174 15.14 -41.62 -6.89
CA ASP A 174 14.49 -40.81 -5.85
C ASP A 174 15.09 -41.23 -4.49
N ARG A 175 15.56 -40.26 -3.70
CA ARG A 175 16.18 -40.48 -2.39
C ARG A 175 15.24 -40.04 -1.29
N SER A 176 14.79 -41.04 -0.55
CA SER A 176 13.99 -40.99 0.67
C SER A 176 14.65 -40.17 1.80
N VAL A 177 13.80 -39.43 2.52
CA VAL A 177 14.12 -38.71 3.76
C VAL A 177 13.89 -39.66 4.95
N PRO A 178 14.80 -39.75 5.94
CA PRO A 178 14.54 -40.50 7.16
C PRO A 178 13.76 -39.66 8.18
N ASN A 179 12.69 -40.25 8.70
CA ASN A 179 11.90 -39.80 9.84
C ASN A 179 12.59 -40.29 11.13
N PHE A 180 12.94 -39.38 12.03
CA PHE A 180 13.49 -39.69 13.36
C PHE A 180 12.36 -39.65 14.39
N ASN A 181 12.07 -40.79 15.01
CA ASN A 181 11.22 -40.86 16.21
C ASN A 181 12.04 -41.48 17.35
N SER A 182 12.02 -40.83 18.51
CA SER A 182 12.78 -41.23 19.70
C SER A 182 11.97 -42.18 20.60
N GLN A 183 12.71 -43.08 21.25
CA GLN A 183 12.29 -44.15 22.15
C GLN A 183 11.61 -43.66 23.44
N ILE A 184 10.62 -44.42 23.92
CA ILE A 184 10.34 -44.64 25.35
C ILE A 184 10.11 -46.16 25.55
N VAL A 185 10.79 -46.69 26.57
CA VAL A 185 10.80 -48.06 27.15
C VAL A 185 9.46 -48.29 27.89
N GLY A 186 8.83 -49.46 28.04
CA GLY A 186 9.05 -50.88 27.76
C GLY A 186 7.93 -51.67 28.48
N GLU A 187 7.94 -53.01 28.36
CA GLU A 187 7.33 -54.03 29.26
C GLU A 187 6.23 -54.99 28.70
N ALA A 188 6.70 -56.23 28.42
CA ALA A 188 6.14 -57.59 28.57
C ALA A 188 4.80 -58.09 27.91
N ALA A 189 4.95 -58.90 26.83
CA ALA A 189 4.51 -60.31 26.57
C ALA A 189 3.02 -60.79 26.75
N PRO A 190 2.59 -61.97 26.19
CA PRO A 190 2.92 -62.66 24.91
C PRO A 190 1.70 -63.29 24.14
N ALA A 191 2.00 -64.00 23.03
CA ALA A 191 1.17 -64.89 22.16
C ALA A 191 0.20 -64.17 21.17
N ASP A 192 0.02 -64.58 19.92
CA ASP A 192 -0.08 -65.92 19.35
C ASP A 192 0.21 -65.94 17.82
N SER A 193 0.11 -67.13 17.25
CA SER A 193 0.79 -67.69 16.08
C SER A 193 0.27 -67.31 14.67
N ASP A 194 1.12 -67.60 13.68
CA ASP A 194 0.87 -68.03 12.28
C ASP A 194 -0.13 -67.28 11.39
N ASN A 195 0.33 -66.80 10.21
CA ASN A 195 -0.02 -67.46 8.94
C ASN A 195 0.77 -66.86 7.74
N VAL A 196 1.35 -67.77 6.95
CA VAL A 196 1.98 -67.54 5.65
C VAL A 196 0.88 -67.61 4.59
N GLN A 197 0.84 -66.68 3.63
CA GLN A 197 0.74 -66.96 2.18
C GLN A 197 0.22 -65.78 1.33
N ASN A 198 1.09 -65.41 0.38
CA ASN A 198 0.81 -65.28 -1.06
C ASN A 198 0.08 -64.04 -1.63
N THR A 199 0.83 -63.35 -2.49
CA THR A 199 0.49 -62.91 -3.85
C THR A 199 -0.83 -62.17 -4.09
N ASP A 200 -0.75 -60.90 -4.48
CA ASP A 200 -0.79 -60.57 -5.91
C ASP A 200 -0.55 -59.08 -6.15
N ASP A 201 0.38 -58.83 -7.07
CA ASP A 201 0.62 -57.56 -7.75
C ASP A 201 -0.58 -57.17 -8.61
N TRP A 202 -1.17 -55.99 -8.33
CA TRP A 202 -2.02 -55.30 -9.30
C TRP A 202 -1.70 -53.81 -9.32
N ILE A 203 -0.92 -53.40 -10.31
CA ILE A 203 -0.67 -52.00 -10.65
C ILE A 203 -1.93 -51.44 -11.29
N THR A 204 -2.66 -50.59 -10.57
CA THR A 204 -3.79 -49.86 -11.14
C THR A 204 -3.29 -48.66 -11.92
N VAL A 205 -3.25 -48.78 -13.25
CA VAL A 205 -2.95 -47.69 -14.18
C VAL A 205 -4.18 -46.77 -14.27
N GLU A 206 -4.17 -45.66 -13.53
CA GLU A 206 -5.19 -44.61 -13.73
C GLU A 206 -5.01 -43.94 -15.10
N ARG A 207 -5.92 -44.27 -16.02
CA ARG A 207 -6.01 -43.63 -17.34
C ARG A 207 -6.44 -42.18 -17.18
N LYS A 208 -5.54 -41.27 -17.58
CA LYS A 208 -5.81 -39.85 -17.86
C LYS A 208 -6.96 -39.70 -18.87
N ARG A 209 -8.18 -39.46 -18.37
CA ARG A 209 -9.34 -39.11 -19.20
C ARG A 209 -9.25 -37.63 -19.60
N ARG A 210 -9.12 -37.36 -20.91
CA ARG A 210 -9.31 -36.04 -21.53
C ARG A 210 -10.72 -35.92 -22.09
N GLY A 211 -11.45 -34.87 -21.67
CA GLY A 211 -12.59 -34.18 -22.33
C GLY A 211 -13.86 -35.03 -22.56
N LYS A 212 -15.10 -34.53 -22.57
CA LYS A 212 -15.77 -33.24 -22.85
C LYS A 212 -17.30 -33.51 -22.60
N PRO A 213 -18.29 -32.67 -22.99
CA PRO A 213 -18.52 -31.23 -22.87
C PRO A 213 -19.94 -30.91 -22.28
N SER A 214 -20.27 -29.61 -22.22
CA SER A 214 -21.62 -28.99 -22.26
C SER A 214 -22.66 -29.32 -21.17
N GLY A 215 -22.92 -28.34 -20.31
CA GLY A 215 -24.10 -28.31 -19.46
C GLY A 215 -24.29 -26.99 -18.71
N ILE A 216 -25.17 -26.14 -19.26
CA ILE A 216 -26.01 -25.14 -18.57
C ILE A 216 -25.38 -23.79 -18.21
N LYS A 217 -25.93 -22.76 -18.87
CA LYS A 217 -25.78 -21.34 -18.60
C LYS A 217 -26.36 -21.01 -17.21
N GLY A 218 -25.51 -20.64 -16.28
CA GLY A 218 -25.88 -20.07 -14.98
C GLY A 218 -24.74 -19.15 -14.55
N ALA A 219 -25.10 -17.92 -14.13
CA ALA A 219 -24.22 -16.79 -13.86
C ALA A 219 -22.79 -17.17 -13.40
N THR A 220 -21.81 -16.91 -14.27
CA THR A 220 -20.39 -17.03 -13.93
C THR A 220 -20.05 -15.99 -12.87
N VAL A 221 -20.09 -16.41 -11.61
CA VAL A 221 -19.34 -15.77 -10.53
C VAL A 221 -17.88 -15.79 -10.98
N PHE A 222 -17.36 -14.63 -11.37
CA PHE A 222 -15.95 -14.46 -11.65
C PHE A 222 -15.19 -14.71 -10.34
N HIS A 223 -14.74 -15.95 -10.12
CA HIS A 223 -13.73 -16.22 -9.13
C HIS A 223 -12.44 -15.54 -9.60
N PRO A 224 -11.87 -14.59 -8.84
CA PRO A 224 -10.60 -13.98 -9.19
C PRO A 224 -9.58 -15.09 -9.39
N ALA A 225 -8.94 -15.14 -10.57
CA ALA A 225 -7.90 -16.12 -10.84
C ALA A 225 -6.81 -15.99 -9.77
N GLU A 226 -6.62 -17.06 -8.99
CA GLU A 226 -5.58 -17.11 -7.97
C GLU A 226 -4.22 -16.93 -8.65
N ARG A 227 -3.54 -15.82 -8.33
CA ARG A 227 -2.21 -15.58 -8.87
C ARG A 227 -1.26 -16.65 -8.31
N PRO A 228 -0.41 -17.27 -9.15
CA PRO A 228 0.55 -18.24 -8.68
C PRO A 228 1.46 -17.61 -7.60
N PRO A 229 1.76 -18.34 -6.51
CA PRO A 229 2.55 -17.80 -5.42
C PRO A 229 3.94 -17.39 -5.92
N ARG A 230 4.40 -16.21 -5.50
CA ARG A 230 5.76 -15.74 -5.83
C ARG A 230 6.79 -16.67 -5.17
N LYS A 231 7.77 -17.15 -5.93
CA LYS A 231 8.88 -17.93 -5.38
C LYS A 231 9.69 -17.05 -4.42
N LYS A 232 9.99 -17.57 -3.23
CA LYS A 232 10.85 -16.89 -2.25
C LYS A 232 12.28 -16.78 -2.82
N PRO A 233 13.03 -15.69 -2.53
CA PRO A 233 14.44 -15.59 -2.92
C PRO A 233 15.26 -16.75 -2.36
N ALA A 234 16.21 -17.27 -3.15
CA ALA A 234 17.15 -18.29 -2.68
C ALA A 234 18.22 -17.64 -1.78
N THR A 235 18.61 -18.33 -0.71
CA THR A 235 19.72 -17.90 0.17
C THR A 235 20.97 -18.68 -0.19
N GLY A 236 22.10 -18.00 -0.39
CA GLY A 236 23.38 -18.65 -0.64
C GLY A 236 23.99 -19.21 0.65
N SER A 237 24.57 -20.41 0.57
CA SER A 237 25.21 -21.13 1.69
C SER A 237 26.72 -21.32 1.49
N ASN A 238 27.33 -20.60 0.54
CA ASN A 238 28.76 -20.75 0.22
C ASN A 238 29.65 -20.13 1.31
N THR A 239 30.39 -20.97 2.03
CA THR A 239 31.33 -20.57 3.08
C THR A 239 32.77 -20.33 2.58
N GLN A 240 33.08 -20.68 1.34
CA GLN A 240 34.42 -20.59 0.75
C GLN A 240 34.65 -19.28 -0.04
N SER A 241 33.63 -18.46 -0.20
CA SER A 241 33.71 -17.21 -0.95
C SER A 241 34.37 -16.10 -0.14
N LYS A 242 35.14 -15.23 -0.81
CA LYS A 242 35.64 -13.96 -0.24
C LYS A 242 34.57 -12.88 -0.15
N LEU A 243 33.37 -13.13 -0.69
CA LEU A 243 32.26 -12.19 -0.65
C LEU A 243 31.68 -12.12 0.76
N LEU A 244 31.66 -10.92 1.35
CA LEU A 244 31.03 -10.67 2.63
C LEU A 244 29.55 -10.33 2.43
N ALA A 245 28.67 -11.05 3.13
CA ALA A 245 27.26 -10.68 3.19
C ALA A 245 27.09 -9.54 4.20
N ALA A 246 26.31 -8.52 3.84
CA ALA A 246 25.92 -7.50 4.81
C ALA A 246 25.13 -8.15 5.95
N PRO A 247 25.43 -7.85 7.22
CA PRO A 247 24.65 -8.35 8.35
C PRO A 247 23.21 -7.89 8.19
N ARG A 248 22.26 -8.81 8.38
CA ARG A 248 20.84 -8.44 8.36
C ARG A 248 20.57 -7.54 9.57
N PRO A 249 19.92 -6.39 9.38
CA PRO A 249 19.49 -5.60 10.53
C PRO A 249 18.57 -6.45 11.40
N PRO A 250 18.58 -6.24 12.73
CA PRO A 250 17.65 -6.92 13.62
C PRO A 250 16.23 -6.72 13.11
N THR A 251 15.51 -7.81 12.87
CA THR A 251 14.11 -7.73 12.47
C THR A 251 13.29 -7.30 13.68
N SER A 252 12.77 -6.07 13.65
CA SER A 252 11.76 -5.63 14.58
C SER A 252 10.42 -6.28 14.23
N ARG A 253 9.67 -6.65 15.26
CA ARG A 253 8.26 -7.05 15.13
C ARG A 253 7.44 -6.15 16.02
N SER A 254 6.20 -5.93 15.61
CA SER A 254 5.35 -4.95 16.28
C SER A 254 4.00 -5.52 16.61
N LEU A 255 3.39 -5.00 17.66
CA LEU A 255 2.09 -5.36 18.17
C LEU A 255 1.21 -4.12 18.20
N PHE A 256 -0.02 -4.24 17.72
CA PHE A 256 -1.06 -3.26 17.99
C PHE A 256 -1.82 -3.68 19.21
N VAL A 257 -1.97 -2.77 20.17
CA VAL A 257 -2.77 -2.94 21.37
C VAL A 257 -3.82 -1.84 21.41
N TRP A 258 -5.09 -2.18 21.59
CA TRP A 258 -6.19 -1.22 21.59
C TRP A 258 -7.27 -1.58 22.62
N ARG A 259 -8.23 -0.66 22.82
CA ARG A 259 -9.22 -0.68 23.91
C ARG A 259 -8.60 -0.59 25.30
N LEU A 260 -7.48 0.11 25.41
CA LEU A 260 -6.94 0.48 26.72
C LEU A 260 -7.70 1.68 27.26
N ALA A 261 -7.65 1.89 28.58
CA ALA A 261 -8.28 3.06 29.19
C ALA A 261 -7.74 4.36 28.55
N PRO A 262 -8.56 5.41 28.44
CA PRO A 262 -8.13 6.65 27.78
C PRO A 262 -6.93 7.31 28.48
N GLU A 263 -6.89 7.18 29.81
CA GLU A 263 -5.82 7.67 30.69
C GLU A 263 -4.54 6.83 30.64
N THR A 264 -4.56 5.66 29.98
CA THR A 264 -3.35 4.84 29.85
C THR A 264 -2.24 5.65 29.16
N SER A 265 -1.13 5.75 29.87
CA SER A 265 0.07 6.48 29.46
C SER A 265 1.10 5.53 28.84
N PHE A 266 2.13 6.11 28.24
CA PHE A 266 3.28 5.34 27.74
C PHE A 266 3.98 4.57 28.87
N ASN A 267 4.12 5.19 30.05
CA ASN A 267 4.81 4.59 31.19
C ASN A 267 4.10 3.35 31.71
N ASP A 268 2.76 3.33 31.66
CA ASP A 268 1.97 2.17 32.08
C ASP A 268 2.23 0.96 31.18
N ILE A 269 2.35 1.20 29.86
CA ILE A 269 2.69 0.14 28.89
C ILE A 269 4.11 -0.37 29.13
N VAL A 270 5.07 0.52 29.33
CA VAL A 270 6.46 0.11 29.61
C VAL A 270 6.56 -0.67 30.91
N SER A 271 5.84 -0.24 31.95
CA SER A 271 5.81 -0.92 33.26
C SER A 271 5.15 -2.29 33.19
N ALA A 272 4.09 -2.46 32.38
CA ALA A 272 3.49 -3.76 32.14
C ALA A 272 4.46 -4.70 31.40
N LEU A 273 5.25 -4.16 30.47
CA LEU A 273 6.19 -4.93 29.66
C LEU A 273 7.51 -5.25 30.37
N SER A 274 7.95 -4.44 31.33
CA SER A 274 9.21 -4.65 32.05
C SER A 274 9.21 -5.95 32.87
N ALA A 275 8.04 -6.47 33.24
CA ALA A 275 7.93 -7.77 33.90
C ALA A 275 8.24 -8.95 32.96
N THR A 276 8.08 -8.76 31.64
CA THR A 276 8.21 -9.83 30.64
C THR A 276 9.46 -9.67 29.75
N ILE A 277 9.87 -8.42 29.52
CA ILE A 277 11.01 -8.04 28.70
C ILE A 277 12.12 -7.53 29.62
N THR A 278 13.27 -8.19 29.55
CA THR A 278 14.52 -7.79 30.21
C THR A 278 15.51 -7.31 29.14
N ASP A 279 16.19 -6.19 29.39
CA ASP A 279 17.38 -5.73 28.66
C ASP A 279 17.22 -5.38 27.18
N THR A 280 16.05 -4.93 26.73
CA THR A 280 15.89 -4.52 25.32
C THR A 280 15.01 -3.29 25.17
N PRO A 281 15.41 -2.32 24.34
CA PRO A 281 14.62 -1.13 24.10
C PRO A 281 13.28 -1.50 23.44
N VAL A 282 12.20 -1.21 24.15
CA VAL A 282 10.83 -1.27 23.62
C VAL A 282 10.46 0.10 23.08
N ARG A 283 10.04 0.16 21.81
CA ARG A 283 9.49 1.39 21.25
C ARG A 283 7.98 1.34 21.32
N CYS A 284 7.40 2.13 22.21
CA CYS A 284 5.95 2.28 22.30
C CYS A 284 5.51 3.64 21.76
N THR A 285 4.45 3.65 20.95
CA THR A 285 3.90 4.85 20.32
C THR A 285 2.39 4.89 20.54
N LYS A 286 1.89 5.94 21.21
CA LYS A 286 0.43 6.17 21.34
C LYS A 286 -0.15 6.58 19.98
N LEU A 287 -1.21 5.91 19.55
CA LEU A 287 -1.87 6.14 18.28
C LEU A 287 -3.05 7.08 18.47
N LYS A 288 -3.28 7.95 17.49
CA LYS A 288 -4.48 8.79 17.46
C LYS A 288 -5.69 7.92 17.13
N THR A 289 -6.64 7.87 18.04
CA THR A 289 -7.91 7.16 17.88
C THR A 289 -9.01 8.12 17.42
N ARG A 290 -10.08 7.57 16.83
CA ARG A 290 -11.28 8.34 16.47
C ARG A 290 -12.10 8.74 17.69
N HIS A 291 -12.09 7.89 18.71
CA HIS A 291 -12.85 8.05 19.94
C HIS A 291 -11.86 8.26 21.09
N ASP A 292 -12.19 9.21 21.95
CA ASP A 292 -11.49 9.53 23.20
C ASP A 292 -11.81 8.55 24.32
N THR A 293 -12.77 7.65 24.15
CA THR A 293 -13.17 6.65 25.14
C THR A 293 -12.16 5.52 25.33
N TYR A 294 -11.14 5.42 24.48
CA TYR A 294 -10.07 4.45 24.61
C TYR A 294 -8.76 4.97 24.01
N SER A 295 -7.66 4.35 24.43
CA SER A 295 -6.35 4.55 23.85
C SER A 295 -5.89 3.31 23.08
N SER A 296 -5.00 3.54 22.10
CA SER A 296 -4.37 2.50 21.31
C SER A 296 -2.87 2.78 21.22
N PHE A 297 -2.07 1.73 21.21
CA PHE A 297 -0.62 1.80 21.17
C PHE A 297 -0.07 0.85 20.11
N HIS A 298 1.04 1.27 19.54
CA HIS A 298 1.91 0.43 18.72
C HIS A 298 3.18 0.16 19.51
N VAL A 299 3.44 -1.11 19.79
CA VAL A 299 4.60 -1.58 20.55
C VAL A 299 5.51 -2.33 19.61
N SER A 300 6.74 -1.86 19.43
CA SER A 300 7.75 -2.49 18.59
C SER A 300 8.89 -3.02 19.45
N THR A 301 9.25 -4.28 19.23
CA THR A 301 10.31 -4.98 19.95
C THR A 301 11.16 -5.80 18.99
N THR A 302 12.21 -6.43 19.50
CA THR A 302 13.01 -7.38 18.73
C THR A 302 12.25 -8.68 18.51
N SER A 303 12.53 -9.39 17.41
CA SER A 303 11.86 -10.66 17.12
C SER A 303 12.01 -11.71 18.23
N ALA A 304 13.08 -11.67 19.03
CA ALA A 304 13.32 -12.62 20.13
C ALA A 304 12.35 -12.43 21.30
N GLN A 305 11.85 -11.21 21.52
CA GLN A 305 10.95 -10.88 22.62
C GLN A 305 9.49 -10.77 22.18
N PHE A 306 9.26 -10.68 20.86
CA PHE A 306 7.92 -10.54 20.30
C PHE A 306 6.97 -11.62 20.78
N ASP A 307 7.41 -12.89 20.80
CA ASP A 307 6.55 -14.00 21.20
C ASP A 307 6.16 -13.94 22.68
N LYS A 308 7.01 -13.33 23.53
CA LYS A 308 6.71 -13.11 24.96
C LYS A 308 5.60 -12.08 25.14
N ILE A 309 5.67 -10.96 24.42
CA ILE A 309 4.64 -9.90 24.49
C ILE A 309 3.36 -10.22 23.73
N ASN A 310 3.42 -11.17 22.80
CA ASN A 310 2.27 -11.67 22.07
C ASN A 310 1.54 -12.79 22.83
N SER A 311 1.59 -12.75 24.17
CA SER A 311 0.80 -13.60 25.06
C SER A 311 -0.36 -12.80 25.68
N ALA A 312 -1.50 -13.46 25.90
CA ALA A 312 -2.66 -12.83 26.53
C ALA A 312 -2.40 -12.45 27.99
N ASP A 313 -1.48 -13.14 28.67
CA ASP A 313 -1.18 -12.92 30.09
C ASP A 313 -0.48 -11.57 30.37
N VAL A 314 0.09 -10.95 29.33
CA VAL A 314 0.79 -9.67 29.43
C VAL A 314 -0.19 -8.48 29.46
N TRP A 315 -1.40 -8.66 28.92
CA TRP A 315 -2.33 -7.57 28.67
C TRP A 315 -3.51 -7.59 29.63
N THR A 316 -3.98 -6.41 30.04
CA THR A 316 -5.12 -6.28 30.95
C THR A 316 -6.40 -6.84 30.34
N SER A 317 -7.26 -7.43 31.17
CA SER A 317 -8.56 -7.97 30.72
C SER A 317 -9.38 -6.92 29.95
N GLY A 318 -9.95 -7.35 28.82
CA GLY A 318 -10.73 -6.49 27.92
C GLY A 318 -9.91 -5.70 26.88
N SER A 319 -8.59 -5.65 27.02
CA SER A 319 -7.72 -5.12 25.96
C SER A 319 -7.64 -6.11 24.78
N LEU A 320 -7.38 -5.56 23.59
CA LEU A 320 -7.22 -6.34 22.37
C LEU A 320 -5.83 -6.10 21.81
N PHE A 321 -5.18 -7.16 21.36
CA PHE A 321 -3.87 -7.06 20.73
C PHE A 321 -3.77 -7.94 19.48
N ARG A 322 -2.94 -7.54 18.52
CA ARG A 322 -2.61 -8.35 17.35
C ARG A 322 -1.22 -8.04 16.80
N PRO A 323 -0.53 -9.03 16.20
CA PRO A 323 0.67 -8.79 15.42
C PRO A 323 0.46 -7.75 14.32
N PHE A 324 1.38 -6.81 14.21
CA PHE A 324 1.47 -5.85 13.12
C PHE A 324 2.68 -6.17 12.24
N TYR A 325 2.40 -6.36 10.95
CA TYR A 325 3.41 -6.64 9.92
C TYR A 325 3.65 -5.37 9.13
N GLY A 326 4.54 -4.52 9.63
CA GLY A 326 4.91 -3.26 9.00
C GLY A 326 5.62 -2.33 9.97
N ASP A 327 6.09 -1.20 9.46
CA ASP A 327 6.64 -0.12 10.25
C ASP A 327 5.69 1.07 10.21
N ILE A 328 5.34 1.60 11.37
CA ILE A 328 4.62 2.87 11.44
C ILE A 328 5.63 3.98 11.12
N GLN A 329 5.36 4.69 10.03
CA GLN A 329 6.17 5.84 9.69
C GLN A 329 5.95 6.93 10.75
N PRO A 330 6.99 7.65 11.19
CA PRO A 330 6.85 8.73 12.17
C PRO A 330 5.84 9.82 11.77
N CYS A 331 5.48 9.90 10.49
CA CYS A 331 4.47 10.81 9.98
C CYS A 331 3.02 10.41 10.30
N ASP A 332 2.76 9.12 10.45
CA ASP A 332 1.43 8.59 10.77
C ASP A 332 1.11 8.84 12.27
N VAL A 333 2.14 9.12 13.06
CA VAL A 333 2.08 9.54 14.44
C VAL A 333 1.88 11.06 14.50
N THR A 334 0.66 11.52 14.24
CA THR A 334 0.35 12.94 14.39
C THR A 334 0.51 13.38 15.86
N ARG A 335 1.54 14.20 16.12
CA ARG A 335 1.83 15.01 17.33
C ARG A 335 1.15 14.53 18.63
N VAL A 336 1.57 13.39 19.17
CA VAL A 336 1.51 13.12 20.62
C VAL A 336 2.78 12.35 20.98
N HIS A 337 3.56 12.91 21.91
CA HIS A 337 4.74 12.38 22.61
C HIS A 337 5.48 11.19 21.97
N LYS A 338 6.69 11.48 21.47
CA LYS A 338 7.63 10.47 20.98
C LYS A 338 8.71 10.27 22.02
N ASP A 339 8.40 9.50 23.06
CA ASP A 339 9.37 9.16 24.10
C ASP A 339 10.03 7.83 23.74
N VAL A 340 11.32 7.89 23.41
CA VAL A 340 12.16 6.70 23.21
C VAL A 340 12.91 6.49 24.51
N CYS A 341 12.56 5.44 25.25
CA CYS A 341 13.31 5.03 26.43
C CYS A 341 14.25 3.89 26.05
N GLU A 342 15.55 4.13 26.16
CA GLU A 342 16.51 3.05 26.41
C GLU A 342 16.36 2.70 27.89
N VAL A 343 15.82 1.52 28.20
CA VAL A 343 15.93 0.97 29.56
C VAL A 343 17.41 0.62 29.73
N LYS A 344 18.12 1.44 30.51
CA LYS A 344 19.47 1.16 30.98
C LYS A 344 19.34 0.74 32.43
N ASP A 345 19.91 -0.42 32.75
CA ASP A 345 19.99 -0.96 34.11
C ASP A 345 20.77 -0.04 35.05
#